data_AF-A0A1V5WQH0-F1
#
_entry.id   AF-A0A1V5WQH0-F1
#
_cell.length_a   1.000
_cell.length_b   1.000
_cell.length_c   1.000
_cell.angle_alpha   90.00
_cell.angle_beta   90.00
_cell.angle_gamma   90.00
#
_symmetry.space_group_name_H-M   'P 1'
#
loop_
_entity.id
_entity.type
_entity.pdbx_description
1 polymer ?
#
loop_
_entity_poly.entity_id
_entity_poly.type
_entity_poly.pdbx_seq_one_letter_code
_entity_poly.pdbx_strand_id
1 'polypeptide(L)'
;MRFAYNYQNQLPQMQYIFTSKTPADAYISDQIITVGNTQLEPQITVTYEVGLSHQLSDDYVLDMTAYYKNIYNYVSTIKEYDPNEPQVYWYKYISEDYGSARGIDIQLEKMMSNFTNWSIAYSLAWAQGNNSTTVIQDEATNLREFPLDWDIRHNIAINFTFRIGRGEEFFVPFTNYILPLDDFTANFNWSFASGAPYTPQSLLGDKMLDVNSARKDPTHQLNMRLTKGFMLSNKMNIKVFLDVENLLKTKNVLTVYPKTGLWYDDGADLADSSTGYVYPEVKFVHDLYTRNPGYINDFRGVTLGISFNF
;
A
#
# COMPACT_ATOMS: atom_id res chain seq x y z
N MET A 1 -23.86 -17.02 -7.40
CA MET A 1 -23.46 -16.85 -5.99
C MET A 1 -22.45 -17.93 -5.65
N ARG A 2 -21.38 -17.57 -4.96
CA ARG A 2 -20.32 -18.48 -4.50
C ARG A 2 -20.09 -18.29 -3.00
N PHE A 3 -19.76 -19.37 -2.33
CA PHE A 3 -19.26 -19.37 -0.96
C PHE A 3 -18.00 -20.22 -0.94
N ALA A 4 -16.95 -19.73 -0.28
CA ALA A 4 -15.70 -20.45 -0.14
C ALA A 4 -15.24 -20.40 1.32
N TYR A 5 -14.77 -21.55 1.78
CA TYR A 5 -14.04 -21.71 3.03
C TYR A 5 -12.63 -22.19 2.67
N ASN A 6 -11.62 -21.46 3.11
CA ASN A 6 -10.23 -21.80 2.86
C ASN A 6 -9.48 -21.92 4.19
N TYR A 7 -8.79 -23.06 4.37
CA TYR A 7 -7.88 -23.29 5.47
C TYR A 7 -6.47 -23.46 4.88
N GLN A 8 -5.60 -22.51 5.18
CA GLN A 8 -4.23 -22.49 4.68
C GLN A 8 -3.26 -22.65 5.85
N ASN A 9 -2.25 -23.48 5.63
CA ASN A 9 -1.18 -23.69 6.56
C ASN A 9 0.14 -23.31 5.87
N GLN A 10 0.85 -22.33 6.42
CA GLN A 10 2.13 -21.85 5.91
C GLN A 10 3.24 -22.14 6.91
N LEU A 11 4.25 -22.88 6.48
CA LEU A 11 5.41 -23.16 7.31
C LEU A 11 6.16 -21.87 7.66
N PRO A 12 6.73 -21.76 8.88
CA PRO A 12 7.52 -20.60 9.27
C PRO A 12 8.72 -20.41 8.33
N GLN A 13 9.06 -19.16 8.07
CA GLN A 13 10.21 -18.86 7.23
C GLN A 13 11.51 -19.30 7.92
N MET A 14 12.43 -19.88 7.14
CA MET A 14 13.71 -20.39 7.66
C MET A 14 14.53 -19.32 8.41
N GLN A 15 14.39 -18.04 8.05
CA GLN A 15 15.06 -16.92 8.72
C GLN A 15 14.70 -16.75 10.20
N TYR A 16 13.53 -17.24 10.63
CA TYR A 16 13.08 -17.19 12.03
C TYR A 16 13.48 -18.44 12.83
N ILE A 17 13.89 -19.50 12.13
CA ILE A 17 14.33 -20.76 12.73
C ILE A 17 15.85 -20.76 12.86
N PHE A 18 16.55 -20.39 11.78
CA PHE A 18 18.00 -20.46 11.68
C PHE A 18 18.61 -19.07 11.76
N THR A 19 18.95 -18.65 12.98
CA THR A 19 19.78 -17.47 13.22
C THR A 19 21.23 -17.87 13.42
N SER A 20 22.17 -17.00 13.04
CA SER A 20 23.60 -17.19 13.33
C SER A 20 23.96 -16.94 14.80
N LYS A 21 23.03 -16.36 15.56
CA LYS A 21 23.18 -16.01 16.97
C LYS A 21 22.54 -17.06 17.87
N THR A 22 23.17 -17.28 19.01
CA THR A 22 22.73 -18.17 20.09
C THR A 22 22.54 -17.38 21.38
N PRO A 23 21.79 -17.89 22.38
CA PRO A 23 21.65 -17.21 23.67
C PRO A 23 22.99 -16.91 24.36
N ALA A 24 24.01 -17.75 24.15
CA ALA A 24 25.36 -17.53 24.68
C ALA A 24 26.02 -16.24 24.15
N ASP A 25 25.64 -15.78 22.96
CA ASP A 25 26.16 -14.53 22.40
C ASP A 25 25.62 -13.30 23.15
N ALA A 26 24.54 -13.41 23.93
CA ALA A 26 24.00 -12.32 24.74
C ALA A 26 24.96 -11.88 25.86
N TYR A 27 25.83 -12.80 26.31
CA TYR A 27 26.78 -12.54 27.39
C TYR A 27 27.97 -11.67 26.97
N ILE A 28 28.29 -11.67 25.67
CA ILE A 28 29.53 -11.07 25.13
C ILE A 28 29.19 -9.87 24.22
N SER A 29 27.94 -9.79 23.74
CA SER A 29 27.49 -8.75 22.83
C SER A 29 27.00 -7.52 23.58
N ASP A 30 27.56 -6.35 23.25
CA ASP A 30 27.01 -5.04 23.65
C ASP A 30 25.70 -4.69 22.88
N GLN A 31 25.31 -5.54 21.92
CA GLN A 31 24.09 -5.38 21.12
C GLN A 31 23.05 -6.43 21.50
N ILE A 32 21.78 -6.03 21.45
CA ILE A 32 20.66 -6.95 21.70
C ILE A 32 20.63 -8.02 20.60
N ILE A 33 20.61 -9.28 21.02
CA ILE A 33 20.59 -10.41 20.10
C ILE A 33 19.17 -10.97 19.92
N THR A 34 18.87 -11.40 18.70
CA THR A 34 17.64 -12.16 18.39
C THR A 34 18.01 -13.57 17.97
N VAL A 35 17.35 -14.55 18.58
CA VAL A 35 17.62 -15.98 18.47
C VAL A 35 16.46 -16.67 17.78
N GLY A 36 16.80 -17.56 16.86
CA GLY A 36 15.91 -18.43 16.11
C GLY A 36 15.19 -19.42 17.01
N ASN A 37 13.99 -19.81 16.61
CA ASN A 37 13.22 -20.80 17.35
C ASN A 37 12.78 -21.94 16.42
N THR A 38 13.26 -23.15 16.70
CA THR A 38 12.88 -24.37 15.95
C THR A 38 11.50 -24.89 16.31
N GLN A 39 10.88 -24.37 17.35
CA GLN A 39 9.54 -24.76 17.83
C GLN A 39 8.44 -23.83 17.32
N LEU A 40 8.71 -22.98 16.32
CA LEU A 40 7.69 -22.12 15.72
C LEU A 40 6.57 -22.96 15.11
N GLU A 41 5.34 -22.64 15.50
CA GLU A 41 4.17 -23.24 14.90
C GLU A 41 3.93 -22.64 13.50
N PRO A 42 3.40 -23.44 12.55
CA PRO A 42 3.00 -22.90 11.27
C PRO A 42 1.91 -21.83 11.39
N GLN A 43 1.96 -20.84 10.49
CA GLN A 43 0.94 -19.80 10.39
C GLN A 43 -0.33 -20.40 9.79
N ILE A 44 -1.45 -20.25 10.50
CA ILE A 44 -2.75 -20.74 10.06
C ILE A 44 -3.58 -19.56 9.59
N THR A 45 -4.11 -19.65 8.38
CA THR A 45 -5.01 -18.64 7.81
C THR A 45 -6.34 -19.27 7.46
N VAL A 46 -7.41 -18.79 8.10
CA VAL A 46 -8.78 -19.22 7.84
C VAL A 46 -9.52 -18.10 7.15
N THR A 47 -10.06 -18.36 5.96
CA THR A 47 -10.78 -17.38 5.16
C THR A 47 -12.18 -17.85 4.84
N TYR A 48 -13.15 -16.99 5.07
CA TYR A 48 -14.54 -17.13 4.65
C TYR A 48 -14.80 -16.08 3.58
N GLU A 49 -15.30 -16.49 2.41
CA GLU A 49 -15.65 -15.59 1.32
C GLU A 49 -17.06 -15.88 0.83
N VAL A 50 -17.86 -14.83 0.62
CA VAL A 50 -19.14 -14.88 -0.06
C VAL A 50 -19.07 -13.95 -1.26
N GLY A 51 -19.31 -14.48 -2.46
CA GLY A 51 -19.28 -13.73 -3.71
C GLY A 51 -20.60 -13.78 -4.47
N LEU A 52 -20.99 -12.66 -5.05
CA LEU A 52 -22.12 -12.52 -5.97
C LEU A 52 -21.64 -11.86 -7.24
N SER A 53 -21.77 -12.57 -8.36
CA SER A 53 -21.55 -12.05 -9.70
C SER A 53 -22.90 -12.00 -10.41
N HIS A 54 -23.23 -10.85 -10.98
CA HIS A 54 -24.47 -10.65 -11.69
C HIS A 54 -24.25 -9.78 -12.94
N GLN A 55 -24.68 -10.30 -14.08
CA GLN A 55 -24.74 -9.54 -15.31
C GLN A 55 -26.01 -8.67 -15.28
N LEU A 56 -25.83 -7.35 -15.15
CA LEU A 56 -26.93 -6.38 -15.07
C LEU A 56 -27.57 -6.14 -16.44
N SER A 57 -26.78 -6.25 -17.50
CA SER A 57 -27.17 -6.10 -18.90
C SER A 57 -26.12 -6.76 -19.80
N ASP A 58 -26.33 -6.80 -21.11
CA ASP A 58 -25.43 -7.46 -22.06
C ASP A 58 -23.97 -6.96 -21.93
N ASP A 59 -23.80 -5.67 -21.63
CA ASP A 59 -22.49 -5.04 -21.50
C ASP A 59 -22.02 -4.82 -20.06
N TYR A 60 -22.84 -5.10 -19.04
CA TYR A 60 -22.54 -4.69 -17.66
C TYR A 60 -22.49 -5.87 -16.69
N VAL A 61 -21.40 -5.96 -15.93
CA VAL A 61 -21.19 -7.00 -14.92
C VAL A 61 -20.89 -6.35 -13.57
N LEU A 62 -21.63 -6.79 -12.55
CA LEU A 62 -21.41 -6.42 -11.15
C LEU A 62 -20.92 -7.64 -10.39
N ASP A 63 -19.75 -7.50 -9.77
CA ASP A 63 -19.15 -8.47 -8.86
C ASP A 63 -19.07 -7.85 -7.47
N MET A 64 -19.55 -8.57 -6.47
CA MET A 64 -19.46 -8.21 -5.07
C MET A 64 -18.91 -9.37 -4.28
N THR A 65 -17.91 -9.12 -3.44
CA THR A 65 -17.28 -10.14 -2.60
C THR A 65 -17.15 -9.59 -1.19
N ALA A 66 -17.69 -10.32 -0.21
CA ALA A 66 -17.44 -10.05 1.20
C ALA A 66 -16.55 -11.15 1.75
N TYR A 67 -15.51 -10.75 2.49
CA TYR A 67 -14.56 -11.70 3.05
C TYR A 67 -14.26 -11.42 4.52
N TYR A 68 -13.93 -12.49 5.22
CA TYR A 68 -13.46 -12.47 6.60
C TYR A 68 -12.30 -13.45 6.74
N LYS A 69 -11.14 -12.94 7.15
CA LYS A 69 -9.87 -13.65 7.21
C LYS A 69 -9.30 -13.53 8.61
N ASN A 70 -9.01 -14.67 9.23
CA ASN A 70 -8.28 -14.75 10.49
C ASN A 70 -6.90 -15.36 10.23
N ILE A 71 -5.88 -14.77 10.84
CA ILE A 71 -4.48 -15.17 10.75
C ILE A 71 -4.01 -15.47 12.17
N TYR A 72 -3.66 -16.71 12.42
CA TYR A 72 -3.15 -17.20 13.69
C TYR A 72 -1.67 -17.56 13.56
N ASN A 73 -0.99 -17.62 14.69
CA ASN A 73 0.42 -18.01 14.80
C ASN A 73 1.33 -17.13 13.95
N TYR A 74 1.05 -15.83 13.92
CA TYR A 74 1.94 -14.87 13.28
C TYR A 74 3.24 -14.79 14.08
N VAL A 75 4.37 -14.73 13.36
CA VAL A 75 5.69 -14.75 14.00
C VAL A 75 5.96 -13.42 14.67
N SER A 76 6.26 -13.48 15.96
CA SER A 76 6.56 -12.36 16.85
C SER A 76 7.86 -12.62 17.60
N THR A 77 8.19 -11.74 18.54
CA THR A 77 9.42 -11.83 19.32
C THR A 77 9.15 -11.49 20.79
N ILE A 78 9.61 -12.36 21.69
CA ILE A 78 9.51 -12.16 23.14
C ILE A 78 10.89 -11.93 23.75
N LYS A 79 10.94 -11.09 24.79
CA LYS A 79 12.13 -10.91 25.63
C LYS A 79 12.25 -12.08 26.61
N GLU A 80 13.35 -12.81 26.54
CA GLU A 80 13.63 -13.93 27.44
C GLU A 80 14.88 -13.58 28.26
N TYR A 81 14.79 -13.77 29.57
CA TYR A 81 15.90 -13.52 30.51
C TYR A 81 16.62 -14.83 30.83
N ASP A 82 17.93 -14.75 31.06
CA ASP A 82 18.65 -15.92 31.56
C ASP A 82 18.16 -16.29 32.97
N PRO A 83 17.79 -17.55 33.23
CA PRO A 83 17.37 -17.99 34.56
C PRO A 83 18.43 -17.81 35.66
N ASN A 84 19.72 -17.81 35.29
CA ASN A 84 20.84 -17.72 36.21
C ASN A 84 21.38 -16.29 36.33
N GLU A 85 21.21 -15.46 35.29
CA GLU A 85 21.65 -14.07 35.25
C GLU A 85 20.53 -13.13 34.78
N PRO A 86 19.70 -12.60 35.70
CA PRO A 86 18.54 -11.77 35.36
C PRO A 86 18.86 -10.46 34.62
N GLN A 87 20.13 -10.08 34.54
CA GLN A 87 20.59 -8.90 33.78
C GLN A 87 20.84 -9.20 32.30
N VAL A 88 21.00 -10.47 31.93
CA VAL A 88 21.22 -10.92 30.55
C VAL A 88 19.88 -11.31 29.94
N TYR A 89 19.60 -10.77 28.76
CA TYR A 89 18.38 -11.10 28.01
C TYR A 89 18.65 -11.20 26.52
N TRP A 90 17.80 -11.95 25.83
CA TRP A 90 17.76 -12.02 24.38
C TRP A 90 16.32 -11.95 23.88
N TYR A 91 16.18 -11.76 22.59
CA TYR A 91 14.92 -11.87 21.89
C TYR A 91 14.78 -13.24 21.24
N LYS A 92 13.61 -13.86 21.38
CA LYS A 92 13.32 -15.16 20.78
C LYS A 92 12.08 -15.07 19.92
N TYR A 93 12.14 -15.66 18.72
CA TYR A 93 10.96 -15.75 17.86
C TYR A 93 9.92 -16.69 18.46
N ILE A 94 8.66 -16.25 18.47
CA ILE A 94 7.50 -17.03 18.92
C ILE A 94 6.36 -16.89 17.90
N SER A 95 5.38 -17.79 17.94
CA SER A 95 4.26 -17.82 17.00
C SER A 95 2.94 -17.63 17.74
N GLU A 96 2.76 -16.49 18.42
CA GLU A 96 1.60 -16.23 19.28
C GLU A 96 0.73 -15.06 18.80
N ASP A 97 1.19 -14.28 17.81
CA ASP A 97 0.45 -13.11 17.37
C ASP A 97 -0.75 -13.48 16.48
N TYR A 98 -1.78 -12.65 16.56
CA TYR A 98 -3.03 -12.80 15.84
C TYR A 98 -3.37 -11.55 15.05
N GLY A 99 -3.96 -11.76 13.87
CA GLY A 99 -4.50 -10.71 13.02
C GLY A 99 -5.81 -11.14 12.38
N SER A 100 -6.66 -10.16 12.09
CA SER A 100 -7.87 -10.34 11.31
C SER A 100 -7.97 -9.29 10.21
N ALA A 101 -8.53 -9.69 9.07
CA ALA A 101 -8.86 -8.81 7.98
C ALA A 101 -10.26 -9.12 7.49
N ARG A 102 -11.09 -8.08 7.35
CA ARG A 102 -12.45 -8.22 6.83
C ARG A 102 -12.72 -7.12 5.84
N GLY A 103 -13.53 -7.39 4.82
CA GLY A 103 -13.80 -6.37 3.83
C GLY A 103 -14.90 -6.73 2.86
N ILE A 104 -15.24 -5.74 2.06
CA ILE A 104 -16.20 -5.85 0.97
C ILE A 104 -15.53 -5.24 -0.26
N ASP A 105 -15.47 -6.02 -1.33
CA ASP A 105 -15.01 -5.63 -2.64
C ASP A 105 -16.21 -5.56 -3.59
N ILE A 106 -16.30 -4.46 -4.33
CA ILE A 106 -17.33 -4.23 -5.33
C ILE A 106 -16.62 -3.85 -6.62
N GLN A 107 -16.93 -4.56 -7.70
CA GLN A 107 -16.40 -4.30 -9.02
C GLN A 107 -17.56 -4.18 -10.01
N LEU A 108 -17.59 -3.07 -10.72
CA LEU A 108 -18.54 -2.81 -11.79
C LEU A 108 -17.77 -2.64 -13.08
N GLU A 109 -18.06 -3.48 -14.06
CA GLU A 109 -17.42 -3.46 -15.37
C GLU A 109 -18.44 -3.22 -16.46
N LYS A 110 -18.08 -2.36 -17.41
CA LYS A 110 -18.78 -2.17 -18.67
C LYS A 110 -17.89 -2.65 -19.80
N MET A 111 -18.29 -3.74 -20.46
CA MET A 111 -17.64 -4.24 -21.66
C MET A 111 -17.62 -3.19 -22.78
N MET A 112 -16.70 -3.39 -23.73
CA MET A 112 -16.51 -2.48 -24.86
C MET A 112 -17.79 -2.39 -25.70
N SER A 113 -18.46 -1.25 -25.60
CA SER A 113 -19.61 -0.91 -26.44
C SER A 113 -19.72 0.61 -26.58
N ASN A 114 -20.23 1.09 -27.71
CA ASN A 114 -20.34 2.53 -28.00
C ASN A 114 -19.02 3.28 -27.70
N PHE A 115 -17.91 2.79 -28.26
CA PHE A 115 -16.57 3.38 -28.15
C PHE A 115 -15.95 3.42 -26.74
N THR A 116 -16.60 2.83 -25.72
CA THR A 116 -16.14 2.92 -24.33
C THR A 116 -16.13 1.58 -23.62
N ASN A 117 -15.11 1.37 -22.80
CA ASN A 117 -14.97 0.27 -21.85
C ASN A 117 -14.48 0.87 -20.53
N TRP A 118 -15.04 0.46 -19.41
CA TRP A 118 -14.55 0.92 -18.11
C TRP A 118 -14.78 -0.10 -17.01
N SER A 119 -13.95 -0.02 -15.98
CA SER A 119 -14.11 -0.78 -14.75
C SER A 119 -13.90 0.12 -13.54
N ILE A 120 -14.72 -0.09 -12.52
CA ILE A 120 -14.63 0.58 -11.23
C ILE A 120 -14.56 -0.52 -10.18
N ALA A 121 -13.43 -0.60 -9.49
CA ALA A 121 -13.23 -1.48 -8.35
C ALA A 121 -13.12 -0.64 -7.08
N TYR A 122 -13.89 -1.01 -6.06
CA TYR A 122 -13.90 -0.38 -4.76
C TYR A 122 -13.76 -1.45 -3.68
N SER A 123 -12.79 -1.26 -2.79
CA SER A 123 -12.55 -2.12 -1.64
C SER A 123 -12.70 -1.31 -0.35
N LEU A 124 -13.56 -1.80 0.54
CA LEU A 124 -13.67 -1.34 1.91
C LEU A 124 -13.14 -2.43 2.83
N ALA A 125 -11.97 -2.23 3.41
CA ALA A 125 -11.30 -3.24 4.22
C ALA A 125 -10.97 -2.73 5.62
N TRP A 126 -11.00 -3.65 6.57
CA TRP A 126 -10.42 -3.46 7.89
C TRP A 126 -9.40 -4.54 8.19
N ALA A 127 -8.15 -4.16 8.38
CA ALA A 127 -7.12 -4.99 8.97
C ALA A 127 -6.84 -4.56 10.41
N GLN A 128 -6.85 -5.53 11.33
CA GLN A 128 -6.59 -5.35 12.76
C GLN A 128 -5.72 -6.50 13.29
N GLY A 129 -4.91 -6.25 14.31
CA GLY A 129 -4.15 -7.31 14.96
C GLY A 129 -3.52 -6.84 16.25
N ASN A 130 -2.92 -7.77 16.97
CA ASN A 130 -2.22 -7.48 18.23
C ASN A 130 -0.79 -6.96 17.97
N ASN A 131 -0.28 -7.14 16.75
CA ASN A 131 1.04 -6.65 16.36
C ASN A 131 1.12 -6.33 14.87
N SER A 132 1.81 -5.25 14.50
CA SER A 132 2.00 -4.84 13.10
C SER A 132 3.41 -5.10 12.57
N THR A 133 4.37 -5.33 13.47
CA THR A 133 5.76 -5.72 13.16
C THR A 133 6.27 -6.65 14.27
N THR A 134 7.50 -7.18 14.18
CA THR A 134 8.12 -7.88 15.32
C THR A 134 8.42 -6.87 16.43
N VAL A 135 7.42 -6.56 17.24
CA VAL A 135 7.57 -5.70 18.42
C VAL A 135 8.12 -6.56 19.56
N ILE A 136 9.07 -5.97 20.28
CA ILE A 136 9.58 -6.48 21.55
C ILE A 136 8.40 -6.57 22.52
N GLN A 137 7.92 -7.78 22.79
CA GLN A 137 6.95 -7.96 23.87
C GLN A 137 7.65 -7.74 25.22
N ASP A 138 7.27 -6.67 25.91
CA ASP A 138 7.58 -6.40 27.32
C ASP A 138 6.30 -6.47 28.17
N GLU A 139 6.37 -6.46 29.50
CA GLU A 139 5.22 -6.57 30.41
C GLU A 139 4.16 -5.45 30.22
N ALA A 140 4.50 -4.38 29.50
CA ALA A 140 3.62 -3.26 29.16
C ALA A 140 2.92 -3.40 27.78
N THR A 141 3.08 -4.52 27.08
CA THR A 141 2.53 -4.70 25.73
C THR A 141 1.01 -4.82 25.79
N ASN A 142 0.33 -3.86 25.18
CA ASN A 142 -1.12 -3.77 25.20
C ASN A 142 -1.71 -4.90 24.34
N LEU A 143 -2.39 -5.88 24.96
CA LEU A 143 -3.08 -7.02 24.30
C LEU A 143 -4.29 -6.61 23.44
N ARG A 144 -4.43 -5.31 23.14
CA ARG A 144 -5.57 -4.75 22.43
C ARG A 144 -5.29 -4.75 20.93
N GLU A 145 -6.26 -5.20 20.16
CA GLU A 145 -6.18 -5.12 18.70
C GLU A 145 -6.18 -3.66 18.21
N PHE A 146 -5.27 -3.35 17.30
CA PHE A 146 -5.13 -2.05 16.65
C PHE A 146 -5.05 -2.22 15.11
N PRO A 147 -5.30 -1.15 14.32
CA PRO A 147 -5.18 -1.22 12.87
C PRO A 147 -3.76 -1.61 12.44
N LEU A 148 -3.62 -2.59 11.55
CA LEU A 148 -2.29 -2.97 11.04
C LEU A 148 -1.70 -1.85 10.19
N ASP A 149 -0.38 -1.79 10.07
CA ASP A 149 0.36 -0.75 9.33
C ASP A 149 0.00 -0.69 7.84
N TRP A 150 -0.30 -1.83 7.23
CA TRP A 150 -0.78 -1.95 5.84
C TRP A 150 -2.29 -1.76 5.69
N ASP A 151 -2.97 -1.29 6.72
CA ASP A 151 -4.41 -1.12 6.68
C ASP A 151 -4.87 0.09 5.85
N ILE A 152 -5.54 -0.20 4.74
CA ILE A 152 -6.16 0.78 3.86
C ILE A 152 -7.68 0.60 3.93
N ARG A 153 -8.39 1.59 4.49
CA ARG A 153 -9.84 1.50 4.65
C ARG A 153 -10.60 1.61 3.34
N HIS A 154 -10.24 2.58 2.51
CA HIS A 154 -10.89 2.79 1.21
C HIS A 154 -9.84 2.70 0.11
N ASN A 155 -10.08 1.82 -0.85
CA ASN A 155 -9.26 1.71 -2.05
C ASN A 155 -10.18 1.74 -3.27
N ILE A 156 -9.88 2.59 -4.26
CA ILE A 156 -10.65 2.75 -5.48
C ILE A 156 -9.68 2.66 -6.66
N ALA A 157 -10.02 1.83 -7.63
CA ALA A 157 -9.35 1.76 -8.92
C ALA A 157 -10.37 1.94 -10.04
N ILE A 158 -10.13 2.90 -10.92
CA ILE A 158 -10.96 3.18 -12.09
C ILE A 158 -10.09 3.02 -13.33
N ASN A 159 -10.52 2.17 -14.25
CA ASN A 159 -10.00 2.12 -15.60
C ASN A 159 -11.06 2.62 -16.56
N PHE A 160 -10.70 3.57 -17.42
CA PHE A 160 -11.58 4.04 -18.48
C PHE A 160 -10.82 4.00 -19.80
N THR A 161 -11.40 3.34 -20.80
CA THR A 161 -10.86 3.25 -22.14
C THR A 161 -11.88 3.77 -23.13
N PHE A 162 -11.51 4.80 -23.86
CA PHE A 162 -12.18 5.23 -25.07
C PHE A 162 -11.42 4.70 -26.28
N ARG A 163 -12.10 4.03 -27.20
CA ARG A 163 -11.47 3.46 -28.39
C ARG A 163 -12.36 3.65 -29.61
N ILE A 164 -11.77 4.20 -30.66
CA ILE A 164 -12.31 4.23 -32.02
C ILE A 164 -11.60 3.14 -32.80
N GLY A 165 -12.35 2.11 -33.19
CA GLY A 165 -11.87 1.03 -34.03
C GLY A 165 -11.60 1.51 -35.45
N ARG A 166 -10.91 0.65 -36.21
CA ARG A 166 -10.54 0.99 -37.58
C ARG A 166 -11.78 1.07 -38.48
N GLY A 167 -11.94 2.19 -39.17
CA GLY A 167 -13.08 2.43 -40.07
C GLY A 167 -14.38 2.75 -39.34
N GLU A 168 -14.31 2.99 -38.02
CA GLU A 168 -15.46 3.46 -37.26
C GLU A 168 -15.50 4.99 -37.24
N GLU A 169 -16.70 5.55 -37.38
CA GLU A 169 -16.92 6.99 -37.29
C GLU A 169 -17.45 7.34 -35.91
N PHE A 170 -16.73 8.20 -35.19
CA PHE A 170 -17.18 8.74 -33.92
C PHE A 170 -17.79 10.13 -34.11
N PHE A 171 -19.09 10.24 -33.84
CA PHE A 171 -19.79 11.52 -33.78
C PHE A 171 -19.60 12.13 -32.39
N VAL A 172 -19.07 13.35 -32.33
CA VAL A 172 -18.94 14.07 -31.06
C VAL A 172 -20.35 14.32 -30.49
N PRO A 173 -20.65 13.87 -29.25
CA PRO A 173 -21.98 13.98 -28.68
C PRO A 173 -22.55 15.39 -28.78
N PHE A 174 -23.85 15.49 -29.11
CA PHE A 174 -24.57 16.76 -29.28
C PHE A 174 -24.07 17.65 -30.44
N THR A 175 -23.27 17.10 -31.36
CA THR A 175 -22.82 17.79 -32.57
C THR A 175 -22.94 16.88 -33.79
N ASN A 176 -22.97 17.46 -34.99
CA ASN A 176 -22.85 16.72 -36.25
C ASN A 176 -21.38 16.59 -36.70
N TYR A 177 -20.43 16.78 -35.79
CA TYR A 177 -19.01 16.75 -36.10
C TYR A 177 -18.48 15.33 -35.94
N ILE A 178 -17.97 14.76 -37.03
CA ILE A 178 -17.24 13.50 -37.03
C ILE A 178 -15.80 13.81 -36.62
N LEU A 179 -15.34 13.17 -35.55
CA LEU A 179 -13.96 13.30 -35.11
C LEU A 179 -13.05 12.63 -36.17
N PRO A 180 -12.12 13.36 -36.81
CA PRO A 180 -11.29 12.82 -37.90
C PRO A 180 -10.13 11.97 -37.34
N LEU A 181 -10.45 11.02 -36.46
CA LEU A 181 -9.51 10.11 -35.83
C LEU A 181 -9.94 8.67 -36.06
N ASP A 182 -9.13 7.93 -36.83
CA ASP A 182 -9.24 6.48 -37.00
C ASP A 182 -8.22 5.71 -36.13
N ASP A 183 -8.51 4.47 -35.71
CA ASP A 183 -7.63 3.61 -34.88
C ASP A 183 -6.97 4.37 -33.70
N PHE A 184 -7.81 4.98 -32.87
CA PHE A 184 -7.41 5.79 -31.72
C PHE A 184 -7.87 5.13 -30.43
N THR A 185 -7.03 5.14 -29.40
CA THR A 185 -7.37 4.64 -28.06
C THR A 185 -6.83 5.59 -27.01
N ALA A 186 -7.69 6.01 -26.09
CA ALA A 186 -7.34 6.76 -24.89
C ALA A 186 -7.71 5.95 -23.66
N ASN A 187 -6.71 5.57 -22.86
CA ASN A 187 -6.89 4.89 -21.59
C ASN A 187 -6.52 5.83 -20.44
N PHE A 188 -7.32 5.80 -19.39
CA PHE A 188 -7.11 6.48 -18.13
C PHE A 188 -7.18 5.45 -17.01
N ASN A 189 -6.18 5.47 -16.14
CA ASN A 189 -6.15 4.66 -14.93
C ASN A 189 -6.04 5.59 -13.73
N TRP A 190 -7.07 5.60 -12.89
CA TRP A 190 -7.07 6.35 -11.65
C TRP A 190 -7.05 5.39 -10.47
N SER A 191 -6.14 5.61 -9.53
CA SER A 191 -6.06 4.89 -8.28
C SER A 191 -6.17 5.87 -7.12
N PHE A 192 -6.88 5.47 -6.07
CA PHE A 192 -7.02 6.20 -4.82
C PHE A 192 -6.94 5.21 -3.67
N ALA A 193 -6.14 5.53 -2.66
CA ALA A 193 -6.07 4.79 -1.41
C ALA A 193 -6.15 5.76 -0.24
N SER A 194 -7.00 5.43 0.74
CA SER A 194 -6.99 6.12 2.03
C SER A 194 -5.65 5.93 2.72
N GLY A 195 -5.21 6.92 3.49
CA GLY A 195 -3.93 6.83 4.17
C GLY A 195 -3.84 5.65 5.13
N ALA A 196 -2.71 4.95 5.02
CA ALA A 196 -2.30 3.91 5.95
C ALA A 196 -2.06 4.52 7.35
N PRO A 197 -2.30 3.75 8.42
CA PRO A 197 -2.08 4.24 9.77
C PRO A 197 -0.58 4.38 10.10
N TYR A 198 -0.30 5.20 11.11
CA TYR A 198 1.02 5.35 11.71
C TYR A 198 0.88 5.59 13.22
N THR A 199 1.95 5.31 13.98
CA THR A 199 2.02 5.57 15.42
C THR A 199 2.50 7.00 15.67
N PRO A 200 1.66 7.90 16.19
CA PRO A 200 2.09 9.25 16.50
C PRO A 200 2.91 9.29 17.79
N GLN A 201 3.73 10.33 17.93
CA GLN A 201 4.55 10.60 19.11
C GLN A 201 4.00 11.81 19.86
N SER A 202 4.17 11.83 21.18
CA SER A 202 3.82 13.00 22.00
C SER A 202 4.57 14.25 21.53
N LEU A 203 3.88 15.39 21.53
CA LEU A 203 4.51 16.70 21.30
C LEU A 203 5.43 17.10 22.46
N LEU A 204 5.11 16.62 23.67
CA LEU A 204 5.87 16.85 24.90
C LEU A 204 6.57 15.55 25.29
N GLY A 205 7.89 15.47 25.04
CA GLY A 205 8.74 14.32 25.32
C GLY A 205 8.71 13.23 24.25
N ASP A 206 9.54 12.20 24.40
CA ASP A 206 9.79 11.21 23.35
C ASP A 206 8.84 10.00 23.38
N LYS A 207 7.78 10.05 24.18
CA LYS A 207 6.86 8.93 24.37
C LYS A 207 5.97 8.72 23.13
N MET A 208 5.97 7.51 22.60
CA MET A 208 5.01 7.09 21.57
C MET A 208 3.59 7.01 22.14
N LEU A 209 2.61 7.46 21.35
CA LEU A 209 1.18 7.33 21.67
C LEU A 209 0.67 5.95 21.23
N ASP A 210 -0.64 5.77 21.28
CA ASP A 210 -1.30 4.52 20.88
C ASP A 210 -0.87 4.09 19.47
N VAL A 211 -0.50 2.82 19.33
CA VAL A 211 0.02 2.23 18.09
C VAL A 211 -1.00 2.39 16.96
N ASN A 212 -0.55 2.88 15.81
CA ASN A 212 -1.37 3.04 14.60
C ASN A 212 -2.69 3.81 14.82
N SER A 213 -2.68 4.77 15.75
CA SER A 213 -3.86 5.57 16.12
C SER A 213 -4.15 6.73 15.17
N ALA A 214 -3.17 7.20 14.40
CA ALA A 214 -3.33 8.26 13.40
C ALA A 214 -3.18 7.70 11.98
N ARG A 215 -3.63 8.46 10.97
CA ARG A 215 -3.54 8.08 9.55
C ARG A 215 -2.84 9.14 8.73
N LYS A 216 -2.07 8.67 7.74
CA LYS A 216 -1.44 9.52 6.73
C LYS A 216 -2.48 10.15 5.81
N ASP A 217 -2.04 11.11 5.01
CA ASP A 217 -2.87 11.67 3.94
C ASP A 217 -3.21 10.61 2.88
N PRO A 218 -4.39 10.70 2.24
CA PRO A 218 -4.75 9.79 1.16
C PRO A 218 -3.85 10.00 -0.07
N THR A 219 -3.56 8.90 -0.76
CA THR A 219 -2.76 8.92 -1.99
C THR A 219 -3.65 8.68 -3.20
N HIS A 220 -3.38 9.38 -4.30
CA HIS A 220 -4.06 9.16 -5.57
C HIS A 220 -3.17 9.49 -6.76
N GLN A 221 -3.40 8.77 -7.86
CA GLN A 221 -2.62 8.93 -9.08
C GLN A 221 -3.52 8.67 -10.30
N LEU A 222 -3.46 9.59 -11.26
CA LEU A 222 -4.11 9.46 -12.56
C LEU A 222 -3.02 9.26 -13.62
N ASN A 223 -3.05 8.13 -14.30
CA ASN A 223 -2.20 7.82 -15.43
C ASN A 223 -3.03 7.83 -16.71
N MET A 224 -2.40 8.18 -17.83
CA MET A 224 -3.04 8.24 -19.14
C MET A 224 -2.16 7.57 -20.18
N ARG A 225 -2.78 6.85 -21.10
CA ARG A 225 -2.15 6.28 -22.28
C ARG A 225 -2.96 6.62 -23.51
N LEU A 226 -2.35 7.34 -24.45
CA LEU A 226 -2.92 7.60 -25.77
C LEU A 226 -2.22 6.71 -26.79
N THR A 227 -2.96 6.07 -27.67
CA THR A 227 -2.43 5.26 -28.76
C THR A 227 -3.12 5.63 -30.06
N LYS A 228 -2.32 5.79 -31.11
CA LYS A 228 -2.79 6.05 -32.46
C LYS A 228 -2.12 5.08 -33.43
N GLY A 229 -2.95 4.34 -34.16
CA GLY A 229 -2.50 3.51 -35.27
C GLY A 229 -2.43 4.30 -36.57
N PHE A 230 -1.42 3.98 -37.37
CA PHE A 230 -1.25 4.42 -38.73
C PHE A 230 -1.03 3.19 -39.60
N MET A 231 -1.82 3.09 -40.66
CA MET A 231 -1.62 2.05 -41.65
C MET A 231 -0.72 2.59 -42.76
N LEU A 232 0.43 1.96 -42.93
CA LEU A 232 1.22 2.09 -44.16
C LEU A 232 0.69 1.06 -45.18
N SER A 233 1.34 0.95 -46.35
CA SER A 233 1.09 -0.11 -47.36
C SER A 233 0.63 -1.46 -46.74
N ASN A 234 -0.25 -2.19 -47.45
CA ASN A 234 -1.15 -3.30 -47.04
C ASN A 234 -0.69 -4.37 -46.01
N LYS A 235 0.52 -4.33 -45.44
CA LYS A 235 1.02 -5.24 -44.41
C LYS A 235 1.72 -4.55 -43.23
N MET A 236 1.94 -3.24 -43.25
CA MET A 236 2.70 -2.53 -42.21
C MET A 236 1.79 -1.69 -41.32
N ASN A 237 1.79 -2.00 -40.03
CA ASN A 237 1.07 -1.24 -39.01
C ASN A 237 2.06 -0.54 -38.07
N ILE A 238 1.95 0.78 -37.99
CA ILE A 238 2.71 1.60 -37.04
C ILE A 238 1.74 2.04 -35.94
N LYS A 239 2.12 1.86 -34.69
CA LYS A 239 1.38 2.40 -33.54
C LYS A 239 2.27 3.36 -32.77
N VAL A 240 1.82 4.61 -32.65
CA VAL A 240 2.45 5.60 -31.79
C VAL A 240 1.67 5.64 -30.49
N PHE A 241 2.37 5.61 -29.36
CA PHE A 241 1.75 5.75 -28.06
C PHE A 241 2.46 6.80 -27.19
N LEU A 242 1.67 7.47 -26.38
CA LEU A 242 2.11 8.44 -25.38
C LEU A 242 1.57 7.99 -24.03
N ASP A 243 2.48 7.63 -23.13
CA ASP A 243 2.17 7.29 -21.75
C ASP A 243 2.53 8.48 -20.86
N VAL A 244 1.58 8.93 -20.06
CA VAL A 244 1.75 10.01 -19.07
C VAL A 244 1.41 9.45 -17.70
N GLU A 245 2.44 9.30 -16.87
CA GLU A 245 2.30 8.91 -15.47
C GLU A 245 2.09 10.16 -14.62
N ASN A 246 1.17 10.08 -13.66
CA ASN A 246 0.82 11.21 -12.80
C ASN A 246 0.43 12.47 -13.60
N LEU A 247 -0.61 12.32 -14.42
CA LEU A 247 -1.18 13.36 -15.28
C LEU A 247 -1.56 14.64 -14.49
N LEU A 248 -1.89 14.52 -13.20
CA LEU A 248 -2.25 15.64 -12.33
C LEU A 248 -1.08 16.25 -11.56
N LYS A 249 0.11 15.63 -11.57
CA LYS A 249 1.27 15.99 -10.72
C LYS A 249 0.87 16.04 -9.25
N THR A 250 0.10 15.05 -8.83
CA THR A 250 -0.27 14.88 -7.43
C THR A 250 0.97 14.49 -6.65
N LYS A 251 1.06 15.02 -5.43
CA LYS A 251 2.13 14.70 -4.49
C LYS A 251 1.57 13.74 -3.45
N ASN A 252 2.00 12.49 -3.52
CA ASN A 252 1.59 11.44 -2.60
C ASN A 252 2.57 11.36 -1.44
N VAL A 253 2.07 11.41 -0.21
CA VAL A 253 2.90 11.26 1.01
C VAL A 253 3.00 9.78 1.37
N LEU A 254 4.20 9.22 1.31
CA LEU A 254 4.48 7.81 1.62
C LEU A 254 4.72 7.60 3.12
N THR A 255 5.46 8.52 3.73
CA THR A 255 5.92 8.46 5.12
C THR A 255 5.79 9.84 5.78
N VAL A 256 5.50 9.84 7.08
CA VAL A 256 5.37 11.05 7.90
C VAL A 256 6.20 10.93 9.16
N TYR A 257 6.61 12.06 9.73
CA TYR A 257 7.25 12.09 11.03
C TYR A 257 6.21 11.83 12.13
N PRO A 258 6.49 10.92 13.08
CA PRO A 258 5.54 10.56 14.15
C PRO A 258 5.04 11.74 14.99
N LYS A 259 5.88 12.74 15.23
CA LYS A 259 5.57 13.86 16.14
C LYS A 259 4.64 14.91 15.54
N THR A 260 4.76 15.20 14.25
CA THR A 260 3.98 16.25 13.56
C THR A 260 2.90 15.68 12.64
N GLY A 261 3.05 14.43 12.20
CA GLY A 261 2.23 13.84 11.13
C GLY A 261 2.53 14.42 9.74
N LEU A 262 3.56 15.24 9.59
CA LEU A 262 3.97 15.87 8.33
C LEU A 262 5.19 15.16 7.75
N TRP A 263 5.38 15.25 6.43
CA TRP A 263 6.52 14.64 5.75
C TRP A 263 7.79 15.53 5.75
N TYR A 264 7.67 16.80 6.11
CA TYR A 264 8.74 17.81 5.99
C TYR A 264 9.22 18.40 7.31
N ASP A 265 8.59 18.04 8.42
CA ASP A 265 8.83 18.62 9.74
C ASP A 265 8.81 17.49 10.76
N ASP A 266 9.90 17.28 11.47
CA ASP A 266 10.03 16.24 12.50
C ASP A 266 9.61 16.73 13.89
N GLY A 267 9.27 18.02 14.03
CA GLY A 267 8.87 18.64 15.29
C GLY A 267 10.02 18.84 16.27
N ALA A 268 11.27 18.89 15.79
CA ALA A 268 12.43 19.25 16.61
C ALA A 268 12.36 20.72 17.06
N ASP A 269 12.77 20.97 18.31
CA ASP A 269 12.95 22.33 18.80
C ASP A 269 14.34 22.83 18.37
N LEU A 270 14.36 23.80 17.46
CA LEU A 270 15.58 24.39 16.90
C LEU A 270 15.96 25.70 17.59
N ALA A 271 15.24 26.11 18.63
CA ALA A 271 15.52 27.34 19.34
C ALA A 271 16.84 27.22 20.11
N ASP A 272 17.68 28.24 20.00
CA ASP A 272 18.89 28.33 20.80
C ASP A 272 18.54 28.42 22.29
N SER A 273 19.16 27.57 23.11
CA SER A 273 18.79 27.42 24.53
C SER A 273 19.06 28.68 25.36
N SER A 274 19.92 29.59 24.89
CA SER A 274 20.23 30.84 25.59
C SER A 274 19.35 32.01 25.14
N THR A 275 18.93 32.04 23.88
CA THR A 275 18.23 33.19 23.28
C THR A 275 16.77 32.91 22.92
N GLY A 276 16.36 31.64 22.88
CA GLY A 276 15.04 31.20 22.41
C GLY A 276 14.76 31.49 20.94
N TYR A 277 15.79 31.90 20.19
CA TYR A 277 15.69 32.29 18.79
C TYR A 277 16.13 31.14 17.88
N VAL A 278 15.37 30.92 16.80
CA VAL A 278 15.73 29.96 15.76
C VAL A 278 16.51 30.70 14.68
N TYR A 279 17.82 30.48 14.62
CA TYR A 279 18.66 31.05 13.58
C TYR A 279 18.26 30.52 12.19
N PRO A 280 18.11 31.38 11.17
CA PRO A 280 17.71 30.96 9.83
C PRO A 280 18.61 29.90 9.21
N GLU A 281 19.92 29.95 9.50
CA GLU A 281 20.91 29.00 8.99
C GLU A 281 20.70 27.60 9.57
N VAL A 282 20.41 27.51 10.88
CA VAL A 282 20.11 26.25 11.57
C VAL A 282 18.83 25.64 11.00
N LYS A 283 17.78 26.45 10.83
CA LYS A 283 16.52 26.00 10.23
C LYS A 283 16.73 25.51 8.80
N PHE A 284 17.52 26.22 7.99
CA PHE A 284 17.77 25.83 6.61
C PHE A 284 18.48 24.47 6.51
N VAL A 285 19.55 24.26 7.30
CA VAL A 285 20.28 22.98 7.33
C VAL A 285 19.38 21.85 7.83
N HIS A 286 18.56 22.12 8.85
CA HIS A 286 17.61 21.16 9.38
C HIS A 286 16.52 20.79 8.37
N ASP A 287 15.92 21.76 7.69
CA ASP A 287 14.91 21.53 6.65
C ASP A 287 15.45 20.69 5.48
N LEU A 288 16.73 20.81 5.14
CA LEU A 288 17.36 19.95 4.12
C LEU A 288 17.44 18.49 4.56
N TYR A 289 17.65 18.25 5.85
CA TYR A 289 17.67 16.91 6.43
C TYR A 289 16.26 16.34 6.55
N THR A 290 15.29 17.11 7.04
CA THR A 290 13.93 16.62 7.28
C THR A 290 13.15 16.40 5.99
N ARG A 291 13.38 17.19 4.93
CA ARG A 291 12.70 17.08 3.64
C ARG A 291 13.29 15.97 2.77
N ASN A 292 13.19 14.73 3.26
CA ASN A 292 13.66 13.56 2.54
C ASN A 292 12.79 13.30 1.29
N PRO A 293 13.37 13.27 0.07
CA PRO A 293 12.65 12.94 -1.16
C PRO A 293 11.96 11.58 -1.12
N GLY A 294 12.49 10.61 -0.35
CA GLY A 294 11.91 9.28 -0.19
C GLY A 294 10.57 9.25 0.56
N TYR A 295 10.15 10.35 1.20
CA TYR A 295 8.88 10.41 1.93
C TYR A 295 7.70 10.79 1.04
N ILE A 296 7.98 11.20 -0.20
CA ILE A 296 6.97 11.68 -1.13
C ILE A 296 7.16 11.02 -2.49
N ASN A 297 6.08 10.90 -3.24
CA ASN A 297 6.12 10.57 -4.66
C ASN A 297 5.33 11.63 -5.43
N ASP A 298 6.05 12.46 -6.17
CA ASP A 298 5.51 13.48 -7.07
C ASP A 298 6.01 13.30 -8.51
N PHE A 299 6.59 12.12 -8.82
CA PHE A 299 7.14 11.83 -10.13
C PHE A 299 6.05 11.94 -11.20
N ARG A 300 6.40 12.59 -12.31
CA ARG A 300 5.61 12.64 -13.54
C ARG A 300 6.51 12.20 -14.68
N GLY A 301 6.21 11.03 -15.23
CA GLY A 301 6.88 10.47 -16.40
C GLY A 301 6.08 10.75 -17.67
N VAL A 302 6.76 11.07 -18.76
CA VAL A 302 6.17 11.11 -20.11
C VAL A 302 7.02 10.24 -21.02
N THR A 303 6.41 9.20 -21.56
CA THR A 303 7.06 8.25 -22.45
C THR A 303 6.37 8.28 -23.80
N LEU A 304 7.11 8.65 -24.85
CA LEU A 304 6.67 8.53 -26.24
C LEU A 304 7.32 7.28 -26.84
N GLY A 305 6.50 6.38 -27.38
CA GLY A 305 6.96 5.15 -27.99
C GLY A 305 6.31 4.90 -29.34
N ILE A 306 7.02 4.13 -30.17
CA ILE A 306 6.54 3.69 -31.47
C ILE A 306 6.71 2.17 -31.55
N SER A 307 5.65 1.48 -31.93
CA SER A 307 5.64 0.04 -32.17
C SER A 307 5.40 -0.22 -33.66
N PHE A 308 6.20 -1.10 -34.24
CA PHE A 308 6.12 -1.52 -35.62
C PHE A 308 5.77 -3.01 -35.67
N ASN A 309 4.68 -3.35 -36.34
CA ASN A 309 4.29 -4.73 -36.62
C ASN A 309 4.30 -4.96 -38.14
N PHE A 310 4.96 -6.04 -38.57
CA PHE A 310 5.13 -6.45 -39.98
C PHE A 310 4.53 -7.84 -40.24
#